data_AF-S3ACF4-F1
#
_entry.id   AF-S3ACF4-F1
#
_cell.length_a   1.000
_cell.length_b   1.000
_cell.length_c   1.000
_cell.angle_alpha   90.00
_cell.angle_beta   90.00
_cell.angle_gamma   90.00
#
_symmetry.space_group_name_H-M   'P 1'
#
loop_
_entity.id
_entity.type
_entity.pdbx_description
1 polymer ?
#
loop_
_entity_poly.entity_id
_entity_poly.type
_entity_poly.pdbx_seq_one_letter_code
_entity_poly.pdbx_strand_id
1 'polypeptide(L)'
;RLDAVFAAEEHVEVEATWGIYQRIVAAYREPDKNKAKEMMRAVIDSVSNGVPALLKEVRRLGRTLKQRAADILAFFDRPGTSNGPTEAINGRLEHLRGSALGFRNLTHYIARSLLEAGGFRPALHP
;
A
#
# COMPACT_ATOMS: atom_id res chain seq x y z
N ARG A 1 -9.83 -7.25 -24.08
CA ARG A 1 -10.46 -7.80 -22.85
C ARG A 1 -10.64 -6.73 -21.78
N LEU A 2 -9.71 -5.77 -21.62
CA LEU A 2 -9.92 -4.56 -20.79
C LEU A 2 -10.79 -3.52 -21.50
N ASP A 3 -10.61 -3.33 -22.81
CA ASP A 3 -11.40 -2.36 -23.59
C ASP A 3 -12.90 -2.68 -23.56
N ALA A 4 -13.24 -3.97 -23.53
CA ALA A 4 -14.63 -4.42 -23.38
C ALA A 4 -15.24 -4.11 -22.00
N VAL A 5 -14.40 -4.00 -20.95
CA VAL A 5 -14.84 -3.58 -19.62
C VAL A 5 -15.00 -2.06 -19.59
N PHE A 6 -14.08 -1.30 -20.19
CA PHE A 6 -14.14 0.16 -20.21
C PHE A 6 -15.16 0.75 -21.20
N ALA A 7 -15.67 -0.06 -22.14
CA ALA A 7 -16.71 0.36 -23.07
C ALA A 7 -18.07 0.69 -22.41
N ALA A 8 -18.30 0.24 -21.17
CA ALA A 8 -19.50 0.58 -20.41
C ALA A 8 -19.30 1.92 -19.67
N GLU A 9 -20.21 2.88 -19.86
CA GLU A 9 -20.18 4.19 -19.16
C GLU A 9 -20.17 4.05 -17.63
N GLU A 10 -20.73 2.97 -17.10
CA GLU A 10 -20.73 2.64 -15.68
C GLU A 10 -19.32 2.40 -15.10
N HIS A 11 -18.33 2.10 -15.95
CA HIS A 11 -16.97 1.77 -15.54
C HIS A 11 -15.97 2.92 -15.68
N VAL A 12 -16.42 4.13 -15.99
CA VAL A 12 -15.54 5.31 -16.12
C VAL A 12 -14.72 5.55 -14.84
N GLU A 13 -15.30 5.34 -13.66
CA GLU A 13 -14.57 5.49 -12.39
C GLU A 13 -13.47 4.43 -12.22
N VAL A 14 -13.74 3.21 -12.68
CA VAL A 14 -12.81 2.08 -12.65
C VAL A 14 -11.65 2.33 -13.62
N GLU A 15 -11.94 2.79 -14.83
CA GLU A 15 -10.93 3.13 -15.83
C GLU A 15 -10.02 4.26 -15.33
N ALA A 16 -10.61 5.33 -14.78
CA ALA A 16 -9.85 6.45 -14.23
C ALA A 16 -8.92 6.01 -13.09
N THR A 17 -9.44 5.19 -12.16
CA THR A 17 -8.66 4.65 -11.03
C THR A 17 -7.56 3.71 -11.51
N TRP A 18 -7.85 2.84 -12.48
CA TRP A 18 -6.89 1.94 -13.09
C TRP A 18 -5.77 2.71 -13.79
N GLY A 19 -6.09 3.76 -14.55
CA GLY A 19 -5.10 4.60 -15.22
C GLY A 19 -4.18 5.34 -14.23
N ILE A 20 -4.67 5.75 -13.07
CA ILE A 20 -3.84 6.30 -11.99
C ILE A 20 -2.92 5.21 -11.43
N TYR A 21 -3.46 4.04 -11.13
CA TYR A 21 -2.69 2.90 -10.62
C TYR A 21 -1.55 2.50 -11.55
N GLN A 22 -1.82 2.39 -12.86
CA GLN A 22 -0.78 2.05 -13.84
C GLN A 22 0.35 3.09 -13.88
N ARG A 23 0.03 4.38 -13.79
CA ARG A 23 1.04 5.45 -13.76
C ARG A 23 1.90 5.40 -12.48
N ILE A 24 1.30 5.08 -11.33
CA ILE A 24 2.03 4.86 -10.07
C ILE A 24 2.99 3.67 -10.22
N VAL A 25 2.51 2.53 -10.72
CA VAL A 25 3.33 1.33 -10.95
C VAL A 25 4.48 1.63 -11.91
N ALA A 26 4.21 2.35 -13.01
CA ALA A 26 5.22 2.75 -13.98
C ALA A 26 6.30 3.62 -13.34
N ALA A 27 5.93 4.61 -12.51
CA ALA A 27 6.90 5.45 -11.80
C ALA A 27 7.78 4.62 -10.86
N TYR A 28 7.22 3.68 -10.10
CA TYR A 28 8.04 2.82 -9.21
C TYR A 28 8.95 1.82 -9.96
N ARG A 29 8.57 1.39 -11.17
CA ARG A 29 9.34 0.46 -11.99
C ARG A 29 10.39 1.11 -12.88
N GLU A 30 10.32 2.43 -13.08
CA GLU A 30 11.28 3.16 -13.92
C GLU A 30 12.70 3.07 -13.33
N PRO A 31 13.68 2.56 -14.10
CA PRO A 31 15.07 2.42 -13.64
C PRO A 31 15.76 3.76 -13.37
N ASP A 32 15.47 4.80 -14.18
CA ASP A 32 16.02 6.14 -13.94
C ASP A 32 15.27 6.84 -12.80
N LYS A 33 15.95 7.07 -11.68
CA LYS A 33 15.34 7.66 -10.48
C LYS A 33 14.89 9.10 -10.66
N ASN A 34 15.57 9.90 -11.47
CA ASN A 34 15.16 11.28 -11.71
C ASN A 34 13.86 11.28 -12.53
N LYS A 35 13.81 10.49 -13.60
CA LYS A 35 12.62 10.33 -14.43
C LYS A 35 11.45 9.72 -13.63
N ALA A 36 11.72 8.71 -12.81
CA ALA A 36 10.74 8.09 -11.93
C ALA A 36 10.13 9.10 -10.94
N LYS A 37 10.96 9.96 -10.36
CA LYS A 37 10.52 11.04 -9.45
C LYS A 37 9.63 12.05 -10.18
N GLU A 38 9.99 12.45 -11.40
CA GLU A 38 9.18 13.33 -12.23
C GLU A 38 7.83 12.70 -12.60
N MET A 39 7.83 11.42 -12.98
CA MET A 39 6.61 10.66 -13.25
C MET A 39 5.68 10.61 -12.04
N MET A 40 6.22 10.31 -10.85
CA MET A 40 5.42 10.30 -9.62
C MET A 40 4.90 11.70 -9.28
N ARG A 41 5.71 12.74 -9.45
CA ARG A 41 5.26 14.13 -9.25
C ARG A 41 4.10 14.48 -10.19
N ALA A 42 4.20 14.12 -11.47
CA ALA A 42 3.13 14.33 -12.44
C ALA A 42 1.85 13.57 -12.06
N VAL A 43 1.96 12.36 -11.51
CA VAL A 43 0.80 11.64 -10.96
C VAL A 43 0.17 12.45 -9.83
N ILE A 44 0.95 12.84 -8.81
CA ILE A 44 0.49 13.60 -7.64
C ILE A 44 -0.21 14.89 -8.09
N ASP A 45 0.37 15.63 -9.03
CA ASP A 45 -0.21 16.87 -9.56
C ASP A 45 -1.54 16.61 -10.28
N SER A 46 -1.60 15.57 -11.12
CA SER A 46 -2.82 15.20 -11.85
C SER A 46 -3.97 14.83 -10.92
N VAL A 47 -3.70 14.07 -9.85
CA VAL A 47 -4.74 13.64 -8.90
C VAL A 47 -5.09 14.72 -7.87
N SER A 48 -4.23 15.72 -7.69
CA SER A 48 -4.47 16.84 -6.79
C SER A 48 -5.42 17.90 -7.37
N ASN A 49 -5.33 18.13 -8.68
CA ASN A 49 -6.02 19.26 -9.33
C ASN A 49 -6.97 18.82 -10.46
N GLY A 50 -6.78 17.65 -11.06
CA GLY A 50 -7.47 17.22 -12.29
C GLY A 50 -8.59 16.20 -12.12
N VAL A 51 -9.07 15.97 -10.89
CA VAL A 51 -10.04 14.90 -10.60
C VAL A 51 -11.46 15.47 -10.46
N PRO A 52 -12.43 15.04 -11.30
CA PRO A 52 -13.83 15.44 -11.17
C PRO A 52 -14.41 15.14 -9.78
N ALA A 53 -15.33 16.00 -9.32
CA ALA A 53 -15.94 15.89 -7.98
C ALA A 53 -16.70 14.56 -7.76
N LEU A 54 -17.17 13.94 -8.85
CA LEU A 54 -17.84 12.64 -8.84
C LEU A 54 -16.91 11.50 -8.37
N LEU A 55 -15.61 11.57 -8.68
CA LEU A 55 -14.62 10.56 -8.31
C LEU A 55 -14.13 10.75 -6.87
N LYS A 56 -15.04 10.58 -5.90
CA LYS A 56 -14.81 10.90 -4.47
C LYS A 56 -13.58 10.22 -3.89
N GLU A 57 -13.37 8.94 -4.17
CA GLU A 57 -12.25 8.18 -3.60
C GLU A 57 -10.91 8.54 -4.23
N VAL A 58 -10.87 8.78 -5.55
CA VAL A 58 -9.67 9.30 -6.22
C VAL A 58 -9.30 10.67 -5.66
N ARG A 59 -10.30 11.52 -5.36
CA ARG A 59 -10.07 12.84 -4.75
C ARG A 59 -9.55 12.73 -3.31
N ARG A 60 -10.02 11.74 -2.55
CA ARG A 60 -9.47 11.43 -1.22
C ARG A 60 -8.01 10.98 -1.33
N LEU A 61 -7.71 10.06 -2.24
CA LEU A 61 -6.34 9.62 -2.53
C LEU A 61 -5.45 10.80 -2.92
N GLY A 62 -5.91 11.67 -3.82
CA GLY A 62 -5.16 12.85 -4.26
C GLY A 62 -4.79 13.79 -3.11
N ARG A 63 -5.69 14.01 -2.15
CA ARG A 63 -5.38 14.78 -0.93
C ARG A 63 -4.27 14.13 -0.10
N THR A 64 -4.34 12.81 0.11
CA THR A 64 -3.32 12.07 0.85
C THR A 64 -1.97 12.13 0.14
N LEU A 65 -1.95 11.90 -1.18
CA LEU A 65 -0.74 11.94 -1.98
C LEU A 65 -0.10 13.34 -1.97
N LYS A 66 -0.90 14.41 -2.08
CA LYS A 66 -0.43 15.79 -1.94
C LYS A 66 0.18 16.06 -0.57
N GLN A 67 -0.52 15.66 0.49
CA GLN A 67 -0.05 15.87 1.86
C GLN A 67 1.27 15.13 2.15
N ARG A 68 1.46 13.95 1.54
CA ARG A 68 2.65 13.11 1.73
C ARG A 68 3.65 13.19 0.58
N ALA A 69 3.52 14.19 -0.30
CA ALA A 69 4.32 14.27 -1.53
C ALA A 69 5.83 14.27 -1.24
N ALA A 70 6.27 14.99 -0.22
CA ALA A 70 7.68 15.01 0.19
C ALA A 70 8.20 13.60 0.55
N ASP A 71 7.45 12.85 1.35
CA ASP A 71 7.81 11.50 1.77
C ASP A 71 7.83 10.52 0.60
N ILE A 72 6.82 10.61 -0.28
CA ILE A 72 6.69 9.75 -1.46
C ILE A 72 7.84 10.01 -2.43
N LEU A 73 8.13 11.28 -2.72
CA LEU A 73 9.18 11.64 -3.67
C LEU A 73 10.58 11.32 -3.12
N ALA A 74 10.77 11.34 -1.80
CA ALA A 74 12.02 10.96 -1.16
C ALA A 74 12.40 9.49 -1.39
N PHE A 75 11.45 8.61 -1.76
CA PHE A 75 11.76 7.24 -2.17
C PHE A 75 12.73 7.20 -3.36
N PHE A 76 12.59 8.14 -4.30
CA PHE A 76 13.41 8.18 -5.51
C PHE A 76 14.78 8.81 -5.28
N ASP A 77 14.97 9.54 -4.18
CA ASP A 77 16.25 10.15 -3.80
C ASP A 77 17.19 9.19 -3.07
N ARG A 78 16.70 8.01 -2.69
CA ARG A 78 17.44 7.03 -1.89
C ARG A 78 17.62 5.72 -2.67
N PRO A 79 18.63 4.90 -2.31
CA PRO A 79 18.68 3.51 -2.77
C PRO A 79 17.34 2.85 -2.42
N GLY A 80 16.64 2.34 -3.44
CA GLY A 80 15.26 1.88 -3.29
C GLY A 80 15.10 0.88 -2.15
N THR A 81 13.98 0.97 -1.44
CA THR A 81 13.63 0.05 -0.36
C THR A 81 12.53 -0.92 -0.82
N SER A 82 12.59 -2.17 -0.36
CA SER A 82 11.53 -3.15 -0.63
C SER A 82 10.51 -3.12 0.49
N ASN A 83 9.22 -3.23 0.14
CA ASN A 83 8.15 -3.45 1.12
C ASN A 83 8.10 -4.91 1.63
N GLY A 84 8.90 -5.82 1.05
CA GLY A 84 8.90 -7.25 1.37
C GLY A 84 9.06 -7.58 2.87
N PRO A 85 10.01 -6.97 3.61
CA PRO A 85 10.14 -7.20 5.05
C PRO A 85 8.91 -6.79 5.85
N THR A 86 8.30 -5.66 5.51
CA THR A 86 7.04 -5.19 6.13
C THR A 86 5.90 -6.17 5.84
N GLU A 87 5.75 -6.60 4.60
CA GLU A 87 4.72 -7.57 4.20
C GLU A 87 4.93 -8.94 4.86
N ALA A 88 6.18 -9.38 5.01
CA ALA A 88 6.50 -10.61 5.72
C ALA A 88 6.06 -10.56 7.20
N ILE A 89 6.20 -9.40 7.85
CA ILE A 89 5.70 -9.20 9.22
C ILE A 89 4.16 -9.16 9.22
N ASN A 90 3.54 -8.42 8.29
CA ASN A 90 2.08 -8.33 8.19
C ASN A 90 1.45 -9.71 8.02
N GLY A 91 1.96 -10.55 7.11
CA GLY A 91 1.45 -11.91 6.92
C GLY A 91 1.55 -12.77 8.19
N ARG A 92 2.61 -12.61 8.98
CA ARG A 92 2.73 -13.29 10.29
C ARG A 92 1.69 -12.77 11.28
N LEU A 93 1.46 -11.46 11.33
CA LEU A 93 0.44 -10.86 12.20
C LEU A 93 -0.98 -11.30 11.82
N GLU A 94 -1.28 -11.42 10.53
CA GLU A 94 -2.56 -11.92 10.04
C GLU A 94 -2.80 -13.37 10.49
N HIS A 95 -1.79 -14.23 10.38
CA HIS A 95 -1.87 -15.60 10.87
C HIS A 95 -2.13 -15.65 12.39
N LEU A 96 -1.38 -14.87 13.17
CA LEU A 96 -1.55 -14.77 14.62
C LEU A 96 -2.95 -14.26 14.99
N ARG A 97 -3.47 -13.26 14.28
CA ARG A 97 -4.84 -12.75 14.48
C ARG A 97 -5.90 -13.81 14.20
N GLY A 98 -5.69 -14.67 13.21
CA GLY A 98 -6.55 -15.83 12.94
C GLY A 98 -6.54 -16.82 14.11
N SER A 99 -5.36 -17.21 14.59
CA SER A 99 -5.21 -18.20 15.67
C SER A 99 -5.62 -17.71 17.05
N ALA A 100 -5.60 -16.40 17.28
CA ALA A 100 -6.02 -15.74 18.52
C ALA A 100 -7.41 -15.07 18.41
N LEU A 101 -8.17 -15.36 17.34
CA LEU A 101 -9.50 -14.83 17.15
C LEU A 101 -10.44 -15.28 18.29
N GLY A 102 -11.21 -14.34 18.85
CA GLY A 102 -12.22 -14.62 19.88
C GLY A 102 -11.74 -14.45 21.33
N PHE A 103 -10.44 -14.27 21.59
CA PHE A 103 -9.96 -13.86 22.91
C PHE A 103 -10.35 -12.41 23.20
N ARG A 104 -11.15 -12.21 24.25
CA ARG A 104 -11.59 -10.88 24.72
C ARG A 104 -10.69 -10.28 25.81
N ASN A 105 -9.71 -11.06 26.26
CA ASN A 105 -8.75 -10.67 27.30
C ASN A 105 -7.35 -10.59 26.69
N LEU A 106 -6.68 -9.45 26.88
CA LEU A 106 -5.36 -9.17 26.30
C LEU A 106 -4.30 -10.19 26.74
N THR A 107 -4.30 -10.61 28.01
CA THR A 107 -3.37 -11.61 28.53
C THR A 107 -3.51 -12.93 27.80
N HIS A 108 -4.75 -13.40 27.60
CA HIS A 108 -5.00 -14.66 26.88
C HIS A 108 -4.67 -14.54 25.39
N TYR A 109 -4.96 -13.40 24.77
CA TYR A 109 -4.59 -13.10 23.39
C TYR A 109 -3.06 -13.16 23.20
N ILE A 110 -2.30 -12.53 24.12
CA ILE A 110 -0.83 -12.55 24.12
C ILE A 110 -0.32 -13.98 24.31
N ALA A 111 -0.83 -14.71 25.32
CA ALA A 111 -0.40 -16.08 25.58
C ALA A 111 -0.61 -16.99 24.36
N ARG A 112 -1.78 -16.91 23.70
CA ARG A 112 -2.06 -17.65 22.48
C ARG A 112 -1.13 -17.24 21.32
N SER A 113 -0.91 -15.94 21.15
CA SER A 113 -0.02 -15.42 20.11
C SER A 113 1.44 -15.88 20.32
N LEU A 114 1.90 -15.91 21.57
CA LEU A 114 3.24 -16.38 21.92
C LEU A 114 3.39 -17.88 21.65
N LEU A 115 2.42 -18.72 22.04
CA LEU A 115 2.43 -20.16 21.75
C LEU A 115 2.65 -20.45 20.25
N GLU A 116 1.92 -19.77 19.38
CA GLU A 116 1.98 -19.95 17.92
C GLU A 116 3.26 -19.36 17.29
N ALA A 117 3.79 -18.26 17.86
CA ALA A 117 5.06 -17.68 17.41
C ALA A 117 6.30 -18.50 17.85
N GLY A 118 6.11 -19.67 18.49
CA GLY A 118 7.16 -20.53 19.01
C GLY A 118 7.62 -20.16 20.42
N GLY A 119 6.81 -19.41 21.16
CA GLY A 119 7.04 -18.92 22.51
C GLY A 119 6.63 -19.94 23.57
N PHE A 120 7.54 -20.86 23.86
CA PHE A 120 7.93 -21.43 25.16
C PHE A 120 9.20 -22.24 24.86
N ARG A 121 10.28 -21.56 24.47
CA ARG A 121 11.57 -22.22 24.27
C ARG A 121 12.28 -22.30 25.62
N PRO A 122 12.92 -23.43 25.98
CA PRO A 122 13.87 -23.44 27.09
C PRO A 122 14.89 -22.32 26.88
N ALA A 123 15.27 -21.62 27.96
CA ALA A 123 16.38 -20.67 27.91
C ALA A 123 17.59 -21.39 27.31
N LEU A 124 18.08 -20.92 26.16
CA LEU A 124 19.16 -21.62 25.44
C LEU A 124 20.50 -21.53 26.19
N HIS A 125 20.63 -20.64 27.18
CA HIS A 125 21.75 -20.59 28.11
C HIS A 125 21.31 -20.05 29.50
N PRO A 126 22.04 -20.40 30.58
CA PRO A 126 21.81 -19.86 31.92
C PRO A 126 22.00 -18.34 32.00
#